data_AF-A0A1G1DE64-F1
#
_entry.id   AF-A0A1G1DE64-F1
#
_cell.length_a   1.000
_cell.length_b   1.000
_cell.length_c   1.000
_cell.angle_alpha   90.00
_cell.angle_beta   90.00
_cell.angle_gamma   90.00
#
_symmetry.space_group_name_H-M   'P 1'
#
loop_
_entity.id
_entity.type
_entity.pdbx_description
1 polymer ?
#
loop_
_entity_poly.entity_id
_entity_poly.type
_entity_poly.pdbx_seq_one_letter_code
_entity_poly.pdbx_strand_id
1 'polypeptide(L)'
;MKVFDLNLLRKFIVVLVLICFPVGTIYLNKNFNRAEAVESEKDYTKARSGKNEDIESNYYGYCSPCHGQTGKGDGPLASDLEEGVEPRDHTSAEYFSQKTDKEIFEVIKFGGAKAGFSEAMPPFDNQLSDDEIWGTVKFIRTLCKCKYKK
;
A
#
# COMPACT_ATOMS: atom_id res chain seq x y z
N MET A 1 -49.60 64.43 -15.35
CA MET A 1 -48.30 63.95 -14.86
C MET A 1 -48.56 63.08 -13.62
N LYS A 2 -48.50 61.75 -13.74
CA LYS A 2 -48.75 60.83 -12.60
C LYS A 2 -47.42 60.53 -11.91
N VAL A 3 -47.33 60.88 -10.64
CA VAL A 3 -46.20 60.64 -9.75
C VAL A 3 -46.13 59.12 -9.49
N PHE A 4 -44.99 58.50 -9.81
CA PHE A 4 -44.77 57.07 -9.58
C PHE A 4 -44.39 56.83 -8.11
N ASP A 5 -45.22 56.08 -7.39
CA ASP A 5 -45.04 55.82 -5.96
C ASP A 5 -44.12 54.60 -5.75
N LEU A 6 -42.85 54.85 -5.41
CA LEU A 6 -41.81 53.83 -5.21
C LEU A 6 -42.07 52.87 -4.03
N ASN A 7 -43.01 53.18 -3.14
CA ASN A 7 -43.34 52.33 -1.98
C ASN A 7 -44.24 51.14 -2.33
N LEU A 8 -44.88 51.14 -3.49
CA LEU A 8 -45.71 50.03 -3.96
C LEU A 8 -44.85 48.90 -4.56
N LEU A 9 -43.77 49.23 -5.28
CA LEU A 9 -42.88 48.25 -5.90
C LEU A 9 -42.03 47.47 -4.89
N ARG A 10 -41.67 48.10 -3.76
CA ARG A 10 -40.87 47.49 -2.70
C ARG A 10 -41.64 46.44 -1.88
N LYS A 11 -42.97 46.48 -1.87
CA LYS A 11 -43.83 45.49 -1.21
C LYS A 11 -44.00 44.20 -2.03
N PHE A 12 -43.85 44.25 -3.36
CA PHE A 12 -43.98 43.07 -4.23
C PHE A 12 -42.71 42.22 -4.29
N ILE A 13 -41.52 42.81 -4.11
CA ILE A 13 -40.24 42.07 -4.14
C ILE A 13 -40.04 41.23 -2.86
N VAL A 14 -40.55 41.69 -1.71
CA VAL A 14 -40.39 40.97 -0.43
C VAL A 14 -41.34 39.77 -0.32
N VAL A 15 -42.46 39.76 -1.04
CA VAL A 15 -43.45 38.66 -1.01
C VAL A 15 -43.06 37.48 -1.91
N LEU A 16 -42.16 37.67 -2.88
CA LEU A 16 -41.71 36.61 -3.79
C LEU A 16 -40.58 35.72 -3.24
N VAL A 17 -39.89 36.14 -2.16
CA VAL A 17 -38.75 35.38 -1.58
C VAL A 17 -39.21 34.39 -0.48
N LEU A 18 -40.46 34.44 -0.05
CA LEU A 18 -40.99 33.57 1.02
C LEU A 18 -41.87 32.39 0.54
N ILE A 19 -42.01 32.18 -0.78
CA ILE A 19 -42.92 31.15 -1.35
C ILE A 19 -42.16 29.99 -2.02
N CYS A 20 -40.82 30.01 -2.07
CA CYS A 20 -40.01 28.96 -2.74
C CYS A 20 -39.15 28.06 -1.83
N PHE A 21 -39.18 28.19 -0.50
CA PHE A 21 -38.52 27.22 0.38
C PHE A 21 -39.35 26.98 1.65
N PRO A 22 -40.29 26.02 1.61
CA PRO A 22 -40.30 25.05 2.70
C PRO A 22 -40.73 23.66 2.22
N VAL A 23 -39.84 22.93 1.53
CA VAL A 23 -39.93 21.45 1.47
C VAL A 23 -38.51 20.85 1.47
N GLY A 24 -37.66 21.32 2.38
CA GLY A 24 -36.32 20.78 2.62
C GLY A 24 -36.24 19.80 3.80
N THR A 25 -37.36 19.37 4.37
CA THR A 25 -37.39 18.67 5.67
C THR A 25 -38.22 17.40 5.72
N ILE A 26 -38.49 16.73 4.59
CA ILE A 26 -39.20 15.44 4.61
C ILE A 26 -38.70 14.53 3.47
N TYR A 27 -37.46 14.05 3.49
CA TYR A 27 -37.07 12.83 2.73
C TYR A 27 -35.71 12.27 3.20
N LEU A 28 -35.56 11.96 4.49
CA LEU A 28 -34.63 10.93 4.97
C LEU A 28 -35.29 10.15 6.11
N ASN A 29 -36.02 9.11 5.70
CA ASN A 29 -36.43 7.94 6.48
C ASN A 29 -35.39 6.87 6.08
N LYS A 30 -34.63 6.19 6.93
CA LYS A 30 -34.99 5.40 8.11
C LYS A 30 -33.69 4.99 8.85
N ASN A 31 -33.63 5.29 10.14
CA ASN A 31 -33.13 4.46 11.25
C ASN A 31 -32.08 3.36 10.99
N PHE A 32 -30.94 3.44 11.69
CA PHE A 32 -30.65 2.48 12.76
C PHE A 32 -29.67 3.07 13.77
N ASN A 33 -30.08 3.07 15.03
CA ASN A 33 -29.32 3.56 16.18
C ASN A 33 -27.93 2.90 16.27
N ARG A 34 -26.92 3.67 16.69
CA ARG A 34 -26.40 3.64 18.08
C ARG A 34 -24.96 4.14 18.12
N ALA A 35 -24.72 4.98 19.11
CA ALA A 35 -23.44 5.43 19.64
C ALA A 35 -22.29 4.40 19.51
N GLU A 36 -21.12 4.85 19.06
CA GLU A 36 -19.90 4.88 19.88
C GLU A 36 -18.75 5.47 19.04
N ALA A 37 -18.11 6.49 19.59
CA ALA A 37 -16.77 6.87 19.19
C ALA A 37 -15.83 5.73 19.60
N VAL A 38 -15.46 4.88 18.66
CA VAL A 38 -14.28 4.01 18.77
C VAL A 38 -13.43 4.30 17.55
N GLU A 39 -12.29 4.93 17.80
CA GLU A 39 -11.16 5.00 16.89
C GLU A 39 -10.55 3.59 16.81
N SER A 40 -11.21 2.68 16.09
CA SER A 40 -10.67 1.35 15.81
C SER A 40 -9.90 1.40 14.50
N GLU A 41 -8.58 1.40 14.64
CA GLU A 41 -7.64 0.54 13.91
C GLU A 41 -7.94 0.42 12.40
N LYS A 42 -7.11 1.09 11.58
CA LYS A 42 -7.11 0.89 10.13
C LYS A 42 -6.94 -0.60 9.82
N ASP A 43 -8.06 -1.22 9.48
CA ASP A 43 -8.17 -2.60 9.06
C ASP A 43 -7.46 -2.79 7.72
N TYR A 44 -6.18 -3.16 7.79
CA TYR A 44 -5.33 -3.50 6.64
C TYR A 44 -5.82 -4.77 5.92
N THR A 45 -6.82 -5.50 6.46
CA THR A 45 -7.32 -6.73 5.85
C THR A 45 -8.32 -6.48 4.72
N LYS A 46 -8.77 -5.23 4.52
CA LYS A 46 -9.56 -4.84 3.35
C LYS A 46 -8.69 -4.17 2.29
N ALA A 47 -7.65 -4.90 1.86
CA ALA A 47 -6.94 -4.60 0.63
C ALA A 47 -7.94 -4.53 -0.53
N ARG A 48 -7.86 -3.44 -1.29
CA ARG A 48 -8.69 -3.20 -2.46
C ARG A 48 -8.60 -4.40 -3.40
N SER A 49 -9.74 -4.78 -3.97
CA SER A 49 -9.92 -5.82 -4.98
C SER A 49 -9.17 -5.50 -6.30
N GLY A 50 -7.84 -5.51 -6.27
CA GLY A 50 -6.98 -5.34 -7.44
C GLY A 50 -5.60 -5.93 -7.18
N LYS A 51 -5.40 -7.17 -7.64
CA LYS A 51 -4.13 -7.94 -7.65
C LYS A 51 -3.43 -8.13 -6.29
N ASN A 52 -4.04 -8.91 -5.40
CA ASN A 52 -3.25 -9.58 -4.36
C ASN A 52 -2.68 -10.86 -5.01
N GLU A 53 -1.61 -10.72 -5.79
CA GLU A 53 -0.86 -11.90 -6.24
C GLU A 53 -0.26 -12.60 -5.00
N ASP A 54 -0.21 -13.92 -5.03
CA ASP A 54 0.25 -14.74 -3.91
C ASP A 54 1.71 -14.40 -3.58
N ILE A 55 1.96 -13.89 -2.36
CA ILE A 55 3.28 -13.46 -1.88
C ILE A 55 4.32 -14.58 -2.06
N GLU A 56 3.93 -15.82 -1.78
CA GLU A 56 4.80 -16.98 -1.91
C GLU A 56 5.11 -17.26 -3.39
N SER A 57 4.10 -17.14 -4.26
CA SER A 57 4.28 -17.22 -5.71
C SER A 57 5.26 -16.15 -6.23
N ASN A 58 5.15 -14.92 -5.74
CA ASN A 58 6.07 -13.84 -6.11
C ASN A 58 7.51 -14.16 -5.68
N TYR A 59 7.72 -14.65 -4.45
CA TYR A 59 9.05 -15.07 -4.03
C TYR A 59 9.59 -16.21 -4.90
N TYR A 60 8.77 -17.23 -5.20
CA TYR A 60 9.21 -18.36 -6.02
C TYR A 60 9.47 -17.98 -7.48
N GLY A 61 8.67 -17.09 -8.07
CA GLY A 61 8.85 -16.64 -9.44
C GLY A 61 10.05 -15.71 -9.63
N TYR A 62 10.26 -14.76 -8.72
CA TYR A 62 11.23 -13.69 -8.90
C TYR A 62 12.53 -13.87 -8.10
N CYS A 63 12.47 -14.49 -6.92
CA CYS A 63 13.62 -14.55 -6.00
C CYS A 63 14.28 -15.94 -5.99
N SER A 64 13.47 -17.00 -5.98
CA SER A 64 13.98 -18.37 -5.85
C SER A 64 14.88 -18.88 -7.00
N PRO A 65 14.80 -18.37 -8.25
CA PRO A 65 15.74 -18.80 -9.30
C PRO A 65 17.21 -18.59 -8.91
N CYS A 66 17.53 -17.54 -8.14
CA CYS A 66 18.87 -17.30 -7.61
C CYS A 66 18.98 -17.68 -6.14
N HIS A 67 17.99 -17.33 -5.31
CA HIS A 67 18.08 -17.53 -3.86
C HIS A 67 17.64 -18.93 -3.39
N GLY A 68 17.13 -19.77 -4.29
CA GLY A 68 16.62 -21.11 -3.98
C GLY A 68 15.22 -21.11 -3.36
N GLN A 69 14.52 -22.24 -3.46
CA GLN A 69 13.18 -22.39 -2.88
C GLN A 69 13.20 -22.24 -1.35
N THR A 70 14.27 -22.69 -0.70
CA THR A 70 14.43 -22.55 0.75
C THR A 70 15.12 -21.25 1.16
N GLY A 71 15.52 -20.42 0.18
CA GLY A 71 16.15 -19.12 0.42
C GLY A 71 17.63 -19.16 0.80
N LYS A 72 18.33 -20.28 0.61
CA LYS A 72 19.73 -20.45 1.05
C LYS A 72 20.79 -19.88 0.10
N GLY A 73 20.37 -19.26 -1.01
CA GLY A 73 21.30 -18.83 -2.05
C GLY A 73 21.72 -19.96 -3.00
N ASP A 74 20.99 -21.07 -2.99
CA ASP A 74 21.26 -22.31 -3.75
C ASP A 74 20.30 -22.50 -4.94
N GLY A 75 19.82 -21.40 -5.52
CA GLY A 75 18.94 -21.43 -6.69
C GLY A 75 19.67 -21.95 -7.95
N PRO A 76 18.93 -22.48 -8.94
CA PRO A 76 19.52 -23.02 -10.16
C PRO A 76 20.36 -22.00 -10.95
N LEU A 77 20.10 -20.70 -10.82
CA LEU A 77 20.87 -19.64 -11.47
C LEU A 77 22.06 -19.15 -10.62
N ALA A 78 22.21 -19.62 -9.38
CA ALA A 78 23.28 -19.17 -8.49
C ALA A 78 24.67 -19.51 -9.05
N SER A 79 24.82 -20.66 -9.73
CA SER A 79 26.07 -21.09 -10.34
C SER A 79 26.44 -20.34 -11.63
N ASP A 80 25.46 -19.64 -12.24
CA ASP A 80 25.63 -18.96 -13.52
C ASP A 80 26.04 -17.49 -13.33
N LEU A 81 26.12 -17.02 -12.08
CA LEU A 81 26.58 -15.69 -11.73
C LEU A 81 28.10 -15.56 -11.92
N GLU A 82 28.56 -14.31 -12.08
CA GLU A 82 29.98 -14.00 -12.18
C GLU A 82 30.77 -14.52 -10.97
N GLU A 83 32.03 -14.85 -11.18
CA GLU A 83 32.90 -15.40 -10.13
C GLU A 83 32.94 -14.47 -8.89
N GLY A 84 32.63 -15.04 -7.72
CA GLY A 84 32.56 -14.30 -6.46
C GLY A 84 31.24 -13.60 -6.18
N VAL A 85 30.24 -13.69 -7.06
CA VAL A 85 28.88 -13.19 -6.82
C VAL A 85 27.99 -14.33 -6.34
N GLU A 86 27.67 -14.31 -5.05
CA GLU A 86 26.80 -15.31 -4.42
C GLU A 86 25.47 -14.68 -3.93
N PRO A 87 24.31 -15.28 -4.24
CA PRO A 87 23.04 -14.82 -3.70
C PRO A 87 23.03 -14.92 -2.17
N ARG A 88 22.40 -13.94 -1.51
CA ARG A 88 22.31 -13.93 -0.04
C ARG A 88 21.43 -15.09 0.48
N ASP A 89 21.87 -15.73 1.55
CA ASP A 89 21.06 -16.64 2.36
C ASP A 89 19.99 -15.87 3.17
N HIS A 90 18.74 -15.93 2.70
CA HIS A 90 17.54 -15.38 3.33
C HIS A 90 17.14 -16.08 4.63
N THR A 91 17.74 -17.22 4.97
CA THR A 91 17.53 -17.91 6.25
C THR A 91 18.46 -17.39 7.37
N SER A 92 19.45 -16.54 7.02
CA SER A 92 20.39 -15.97 7.98
C SER A 92 19.73 -14.98 8.94
N ALA A 93 19.31 -15.48 10.10
CA ALA A 93 18.76 -14.65 11.17
C ALA A 93 19.76 -13.58 11.65
N GLU A 94 21.05 -13.90 11.69
CA GLU A 94 22.11 -12.98 12.11
C GLU A 94 22.20 -11.76 11.18
N TYR A 95 22.21 -11.99 9.87
CA TYR A 95 22.27 -10.92 8.88
C TYR A 95 20.98 -10.09 8.88
N PHE A 96 19.84 -10.76 8.75
CA PHE A 96 18.56 -10.06 8.60
C PHE A 96 18.09 -9.38 9.88
N SER A 97 18.51 -9.83 11.06
CA SER A 97 18.22 -9.09 12.30
C SER A 97 18.88 -7.72 12.35
N GLN A 98 19.94 -7.47 11.56
CA GLN A 98 20.63 -6.17 11.52
C GLN A 98 20.06 -5.22 10.45
N LYS A 99 19.10 -5.68 9.66
CA LYS A 99 18.47 -4.91 8.58
C LYS A 99 17.05 -4.56 8.95
N THR A 100 16.67 -3.31 8.75
CA THR A 100 15.28 -2.86 8.83
C THR A 100 14.48 -3.40 7.64
N ASP A 101 13.15 -3.51 7.79
CA ASP A 101 12.29 -3.95 6.69
C ASP A 101 12.37 -3.00 5.49
N LYS A 102 12.60 -1.71 5.74
CA LYS A 102 12.79 -0.69 4.70
C LYS A 102 14.07 -0.93 3.90
N GLU A 103 15.18 -1.27 4.54
CA GLU A 103 16.42 -1.59 3.82
C GLU A 103 16.24 -2.82 2.91
N ILE A 104 15.54 -3.85 3.38
CA ILE A 104 15.23 -5.04 2.56
C ILE A 104 14.32 -4.65 1.39
N PHE A 105 13.28 -3.83 1.65
CA PHE A 105 12.38 -3.31 0.63
C PHE A 105 13.13 -2.54 -0.46
N GLU A 106 14.05 -1.64 -0.07
CA GLU A 106 14.81 -0.82 -1.03
C GLU A 106 15.74 -1.67 -1.90
N VAL A 107 16.34 -2.73 -1.35
CA VAL A 107 17.15 -3.69 -2.13
C VAL A 107 16.30 -4.42 -3.16
N ILE A 108 15.10 -4.89 -2.79
CA ILE A 108 14.22 -5.58 -3.75
C ILE A 108 13.73 -4.59 -4.81
N LYS A 109 13.29 -3.40 -4.39
CA LYS A 109 12.71 -2.40 -5.30
C LYS A 109 13.74 -1.90 -6.31
N PHE A 110 14.94 -1.56 -5.85
CA PHE A 110 15.95 -0.84 -6.66
C PHE A 110 17.15 -1.71 -7.07
N GLY A 111 17.16 -2.98 -6.70
CA GLY A 111 18.23 -3.92 -7.02
C GLY A 111 19.43 -3.83 -6.08
N GLY A 112 20.34 -4.80 -6.21
CA GLY A 112 21.50 -4.97 -5.34
C GLY A 112 22.47 -3.79 -5.38
N ALA A 113 22.70 -3.23 -6.57
CA ALA A 113 23.62 -2.10 -6.77
C ALA A 113 23.27 -0.86 -5.94
N LYS A 114 21.96 -0.62 -5.71
CA LYS A 114 21.51 0.52 -4.90
C LYS A 114 21.96 0.42 -3.44
N ALA A 115 22.19 -0.80 -2.95
CA ALA A 115 22.69 -1.08 -1.61
C ALA A 115 24.18 -1.46 -1.58
N GLY A 116 24.92 -1.24 -2.68
CA GLY A 116 26.34 -1.57 -2.78
C GLY A 116 26.63 -3.05 -2.99
N PHE A 117 25.65 -3.84 -3.45
CA PHE A 117 25.83 -5.23 -3.86
C PHE A 117 26.00 -5.34 -5.39
N SER A 118 26.15 -6.56 -5.90
CA SER A 118 26.26 -6.81 -7.35
C SER A 118 25.02 -6.35 -8.12
N GLU A 119 25.23 -5.89 -9.35
CA GLU A 119 24.17 -5.59 -10.34
C GLU A 119 23.42 -6.85 -10.80
N ALA A 120 23.94 -8.04 -10.50
CA ALA A 120 23.28 -9.32 -10.76
C ALA A 120 21.93 -9.47 -10.06
N MET A 121 21.66 -8.70 -8.99
CA MET A 121 20.33 -8.59 -8.42
C MET A 121 19.60 -7.40 -9.05
N PRO A 122 18.67 -7.63 -10.01
CA PRO A 122 17.99 -6.55 -10.72
C PRO A 122 16.98 -5.82 -9.81
N PRO A 123 16.57 -4.59 -10.19
CA PRO A 123 15.39 -3.95 -9.60
C PRO A 123 14.11 -4.69 -10.00
N PHE A 124 13.14 -4.76 -9.08
CA PHE A 124 11.85 -5.40 -9.31
C PHE A 124 10.66 -4.41 -9.34
N ASP A 125 10.92 -3.11 -9.32
CA ASP A 125 9.88 -2.07 -9.31
C ASP A 125 9.07 -1.95 -10.61
N ASN A 126 9.51 -2.59 -11.68
CA ASN A 126 8.76 -2.70 -12.94
C ASN A 126 7.89 -3.98 -13.03
N GLN A 127 8.05 -4.92 -12.08
CA GLN A 127 7.39 -6.22 -12.07
C GLN A 127 6.47 -6.38 -10.87
N LEU A 128 6.86 -5.83 -9.71
CA LEU A 128 6.15 -5.92 -8.45
C LEU A 128 5.75 -4.53 -7.97
N SER A 129 4.50 -4.39 -7.52
CA SER A 129 4.02 -3.22 -6.79
C SER A 129 4.65 -3.12 -5.40
N ASP A 130 4.57 -1.94 -4.78
CA ASP A 130 5.09 -1.74 -3.43
C ASP A 130 4.46 -2.69 -2.41
N ASP A 131 3.15 -2.96 -2.53
CA ASP A 131 2.44 -3.87 -1.63
C ASP A 131 2.94 -5.32 -1.79
N GLU A 132 3.25 -5.75 -3.02
CA GLU A 132 3.83 -7.06 -3.30
C GLU A 132 5.26 -7.17 -2.76
N ILE A 133 6.08 -6.14 -2.94
CA ILE A 133 7.45 -6.10 -2.40
C ILE A 133 7.40 -6.15 -0.86
N TRP A 134 6.52 -5.40 -0.21
CA TRP A 134 6.31 -5.52 1.24
C TRP A 134 5.86 -6.91 1.66
N GLY A 135 5.03 -7.56 0.84
CA GLY A 135 4.69 -8.97 0.99
C GLY A 135 5.94 -9.86 0.96
N THR A 136 6.80 -9.71 -0.04
CA THR A 136 8.06 -10.44 -0.17
C THR A 136 9.00 -10.21 1.02
N VAL A 137 9.09 -8.97 1.53
CA VAL A 137 9.86 -8.68 2.75
C VAL A 137 9.33 -9.49 3.94
N LYS A 138 8.01 -9.55 4.12
CA LYS A 138 7.40 -10.37 5.18
C LYS A 138 7.70 -11.85 5.00
N PHE A 139 7.70 -12.35 3.76
CA PHE A 139 8.08 -13.73 3.48
C PHE A 139 9.54 -14.01 3.82
N ILE A 140 10.48 -13.12 3.48
CA ILE A 140 11.88 -13.25 3.91
C ILE A 140 12.01 -13.31 5.44
N ARG A 141 11.18 -12.55 6.18
CA ARG A 141 11.15 -12.65 7.65
C ARG A 141 10.69 -14.01 8.17
N THR A 142 9.81 -14.71 7.45
CA THR A 142 9.42 -16.08 7.83
C THR A 142 10.54 -17.08 7.57
N LEU A 143 11.33 -16.88 6.51
CA LEU A 143 12.51 -17.70 6.19
C LEU A 143 13.61 -17.57 7.26
N CYS A 144 14.01 -16.33 7.60
CA CYS A 144 15.02 -16.10 8.64
C CYS A 144 14.51 -16.35 10.06
N LYS A 145 13.18 -16.45 10.26
CA LYS A 145 12.51 -16.52 11.57
C LYS A 145 13.00 -15.43 12.53
N CYS A 146 13.18 -14.23 11.99
CA CYS A 146 13.88 -13.14 12.67
C CYS A 146 13.08 -11.83 12.64
N LYS A 147 13.48 -10.87 13.49
CA LYS A 147 12.99 -9.49 13.51
C LYS A 147 14.19 -8.56 13.60
N TYR A 148 14.05 -7.33 13.12
CA TYR A 148 15.08 -6.32 13.27
C TYR A 148 15.41 -6.08 14.76
N LYS A 149 16.70 -6.07 15.08
CA LYS A 149 17.27 -5.74 16.37
C LYS A 149 18.00 -4.40 16.22
N LYS A 150 17.53 -3.42 16.98
CA LYS A 150 18.14 -2.10 17.06
C LYS A 150 19.42 -2.13 17.89
#